data_AF-A0A6H1ZRQ2-F1
#
_entry.id   AF-A0A6H1ZRQ2-F1
#
_cell.length_a   1.000
_cell.length_b   1.000
_cell.length_c   1.000
_cell.angle_alpha   90.00
_cell.angle_beta   90.00
_cell.angle_gamma   90.00
#
_symmetry.space_group_name_H-M   'P 1'
#
loop_
_entity.id
_entity.type
_entity.pdbx_description
1 polymer ?
#
loop_
_entity_poly.entity_id
_entity_poly.type
_entity_poly.pdbx_seq_one_letter_code
_entity_poly.pdbx_strand_id
1 'polypeptide(L)'
;MRNLPVVFWAATIAVGFSIALASAAAATERRATYVGRARVVDGDTLAIGNDRLRLWGVDAPEIRQQCLRNGQAFLCGEHVAEALRTYIGRDQVRCDYRDWNPARALNHEDRAVVRCTVRGVDLADWLTSRGLAVPFFVGNYRSSAMRACEARLGLWAGSFARPSAYRRQGDFTSDVMGVETRRPCGRSLNRL
;
A
#
# COMPACT_ATOMS: atom_id res chain seq x y z
N MET A 1 36.08 20.45 83.15
CA MET A 1 36.19 21.04 81.81
C MET A 1 35.97 19.93 80.79
N ARG A 2 34.74 19.72 80.30
CA ARG A 2 34.41 18.69 79.29
C ARG A 2 33.84 19.43 78.08
N ASN A 3 34.60 19.44 76.99
CA ASN A 3 34.26 20.07 75.72
C ASN A 3 33.22 19.23 74.97
N LEU A 4 32.17 19.88 74.46
CA LEU A 4 31.17 19.31 73.54
C LEU A 4 31.73 19.33 72.10
N PRO A 5 31.64 18.25 71.31
CA PRO A 5 32.00 18.30 69.90
C PRO A 5 30.85 18.87 69.06
N VAL A 6 31.23 19.78 68.16
CA VAL A 6 30.40 20.43 67.15
C VAL A 6 29.96 19.38 66.11
N VAL A 7 28.65 19.25 65.89
CA VAL A 7 28.08 18.37 64.85
C VAL A 7 28.01 19.15 63.54
N PHE A 8 28.89 18.83 62.60
CA PHE A 8 28.84 19.33 61.23
C PHE A 8 27.80 18.56 60.41
N TRP A 9 26.76 19.25 59.96
CA TRP A 9 25.83 18.72 58.95
C TRP A 9 26.47 18.86 57.57
N ALA A 10 27.02 17.78 57.03
CA ALA A 10 27.46 17.74 55.64
C ALA A 10 26.24 17.56 54.73
N ALA A 11 25.83 18.62 54.04
CA ALA A 11 24.82 18.56 52.99
C ALA A 11 25.40 17.85 51.76
N THR A 12 24.97 16.62 51.50
CA THR A 12 25.32 15.87 50.29
C THR A 12 24.53 16.41 49.10
N ILE A 13 25.20 17.13 48.19
CA ILE A 13 24.62 17.50 46.89
C ILE A 13 24.68 16.24 46.00
N ALA A 14 23.55 15.54 45.87
CA ALA A 14 23.40 14.47 44.90
C ALA A 14 23.28 15.09 43.49
N VAL A 15 24.37 15.08 42.72
CA VAL A 15 24.33 15.43 41.29
C VAL A 15 23.65 14.28 40.56
N GLY A 16 22.36 14.44 40.27
CA GLY A 16 21.59 13.49 39.46
C GLY A 16 22.11 13.49 38.02
N PHE A 17 22.78 12.41 37.61
CA PHE A 17 23.20 12.20 36.22
C PHE A 17 22.01 11.62 35.44
N SER A 18 21.14 12.49 34.90
CA SER A 18 20.06 12.07 34.02
C SER A 18 20.64 11.57 32.69
N ILE A 19 20.76 10.25 32.54
CA ILE A 19 21.09 9.62 31.26
C ILE A 19 19.85 9.77 30.36
N ALA A 20 19.87 10.76 29.48
CA ALA A 20 18.90 10.88 28.40
C ALA A 20 19.12 9.72 27.41
N LEU A 21 18.30 8.67 27.50
CA LEU A 21 18.20 7.63 26.48
C LEU A 21 17.60 8.24 25.22
N ALA A 22 18.45 8.73 24.32
CA ALA A 22 18.04 9.10 22.97
C ALA A 22 17.64 7.81 22.23
N SER A 23 16.33 7.58 22.08
CA SER A 23 15.79 6.56 21.19
C SER A 23 16.08 6.95 19.75
N ALA A 24 17.16 6.41 19.18
CA ALA A 24 17.39 6.48 17.74
C ALA A 24 16.26 5.71 17.05
N ALA A 25 15.27 6.44 16.50
CA ALA A 25 14.32 5.86 15.57
C ALA A 25 15.13 5.36 14.37
N ALA A 26 15.25 4.04 14.23
CA ALA A 26 15.93 3.43 13.10
C ALA A 26 15.16 3.78 11.82
N ALA A 27 15.67 4.73 11.05
CA ALA A 27 15.16 5.02 9.73
C ALA A 27 15.34 3.77 8.86
N THR A 28 14.25 3.25 8.29
CA THR A 28 14.34 2.15 7.34
C THR A 28 15.05 2.65 6.09
N GLU A 29 16.29 2.20 5.87
CA GLU A 29 17.02 2.50 4.64
C GLU A 29 16.27 1.88 3.45
N ARG A 30 15.81 2.73 2.54
CA ARG A 30 15.17 2.29 1.29
C ARG A 30 16.22 1.59 0.43
N ARG A 31 15.97 0.31 0.11
CA ARG A 31 16.83 -0.47 -0.77
C ARG A 31 16.49 -0.17 -2.22
N ALA A 32 17.50 -0.19 -3.10
CA ALA A 32 17.28 -0.06 -4.54
C ALA A 32 16.43 -1.21 -5.11
N THR A 33 16.58 -2.41 -4.55
CA THR A 33 15.87 -3.61 -4.96
C THR A 33 15.54 -4.49 -3.75
N TYR A 34 14.38 -5.15 -3.81
CA TYR A 34 13.91 -6.17 -2.88
C TYR A 34 13.67 -7.47 -3.66
N VAL A 35 14.22 -8.59 -3.20
CA VAL A 35 14.03 -9.90 -3.84
C VAL A 35 13.67 -10.93 -2.78
N GLY A 36 12.64 -11.73 -3.02
CA GLY A 36 12.30 -12.84 -2.14
C GLY A 36 10.89 -13.37 -2.34
N ARG A 37 10.47 -14.25 -1.42
CA ARG A 37 9.07 -14.68 -1.34
C ARG A 37 8.23 -13.50 -0.86
N ALA A 38 7.30 -13.05 -1.69
CA ALA A 38 6.38 -11.99 -1.33
C ALA A 38 5.16 -12.56 -0.60
N ARG A 39 4.78 -11.91 0.50
CA ARG A 39 3.46 -12.07 1.13
C ARG A 39 2.54 -10.98 0.61
N VAL A 40 1.39 -11.35 0.06
CA VAL A 40 0.37 -10.38 -0.38
C VAL A 40 -0.40 -9.88 0.84
N VAL A 41 -0.32 -8.57 1.09
CA VAL A 41 -1.04 -7.91 2.18
C VAL A 41 -2.45 -7.55 1.72
N ASP A 42 -2.55 -6.86 0.58
CA ASP A 42 -3.77 -6.48 -0.12
C ASP A 42 -3.50 -6.42 -1.64
N GLY A 43 -4.41 -5.85 -2.43
CA GLY A 43 -4.36 -5.91 -3.89
C GLY A 43 -3.23 -5.09 -4.55
N ASP A 44 -2.59 -4.16 -3.84
CA ASP A 44 -1.45 -3.38 -4.34
C ASP A 44 -0.29 -3.26 -3.34
N THR A 45 -0.34 -3.98 -2.21
CA THR A 45 0.71 -4.03 -1.19
C THR A 45 1.24 -5.45 -0.99
N LEU A 46 2.56 -5.59 -1.16
CA LEU A 46 3.32 -6.80 -0.85
C LEU A 46 4.19 -6.58 0.39
N ALA A 47 4.65 -7.68 0.99
CA ALA A 47 5.71 -7.67 1.98
C ALA A 47 6.80 -8.67 1.62
N ILE A 48 8.06 -8.26 1.67
CA ILE A 48 9.23 -9.13 1.55
C ILE A 48 10.09 -8.92 2.80
N GLY A 49 10.23 -9.97 3.62
CA GLY A 49 10.80 -9.81 4.96
C GLY A 49 9.97 -8.83 5.80
N ASN A 50 10.64 -7.81 6.35
CA ASN A 50 10.00 -6.76 7.15
C ASN A 50 9.53 -5.56 6.31
N ASP A 51 9.88 -5.51 5.03
CA ASP A 51 9.58 -4.38 4.17
C ASP A 51 8.19 -4.49 3.57
N ARG A 52 7.38 -3.45 3.76
CA ARG A 52 6.09 -3.30 3.08
C ARG A 52 6.29 -2.48 1.81
N LEU A 53 5.79 -3.02 0.71
CA LEU A 53 6.08 -2.57 -0.63
C LEU A 53 4.76 -2.28 -1.37
N ARG A 54 4.55 -1.02 -1.77
CA ARG A 54 3.39 -0.62 -2.57
C ARG A 54 3.72 -0.70 -4.05
N LEU A 55 2.87 -1.34 -4.84
CA LEU A 55 3.01 -1.39 -6.29
C LEU A 55 2.87 0.00 -6.90
N TRP A 56 3.82 0.34 -7.77
CA TRP A 56 3.88 1.62 -8.45
C TRP A 56 2.85 1.70 -9.57
N GLY A 57 2.08 2.79 -9.56
CA GLY A 57 1.23 3.22 -10.66
C GLY A 57 -0.14 2.55 -10.77
N VAL A 58 -0.53 1.78 -9.75
CA VAL A 58 -1.85 1.15 -9.66
C VAL A 58 -2.43 1.35 -8.27
N ASP A 59 -3.75 1.25 -8.18
CA ASP A 59 -4.52 1.27 -6.95
C ASP A 59 -5.53 0.13 -7.03
N ALA A 60 -5.47 -0.78 -6.08
CA ALA A 60 -6.35 -1.94 -5.98
C ALA A 60 -7.34 -1.76 -4.83
N PRO A 61 -8.49 -2.48 -4.83
CA PRO A 61 -9.44 -2.42 -3.73
C PRO A 61 -8.79 -2.71 -2.38
N GLU A 62 -9.17 -1.95 -1.35
CA GLU A 62 -8.75 -2.20 0.03
C GLU A 62 -9.22 -3.59 0.46
N ILE A 63 -8.47 -4.27 1.34
CA ILE A 63 -8.75 -5.69 1.68
C ILE A 63 -10.21 -5.94 2.10
N ARG A 64 -10.83 -5.01 2.83
CA ARG A 64 -12.23 -5.09 3.29
C ARG A 64 -13.24 -4.39 2.38
N GLN A 65 -12.80 -3.85 1.24
CA GLN A 65 -13.68 -3.19 0.29
C GLN A 65 -14.67 -4.17 -0.32
N GLN A 66 -15.94 -3.76 -0.33
CA GLN A 66 -17.01 -4.47 -1.02
C GLN A 66 -17.27 -3.86 -2.39
N CYS A 67 -17.63 -4.71 -3.34
CA CYS A 67 -18.04 -4.34 -4.68
C CYS A 67 -19.33 -5.10 -5.04
N LEU A 68 -20.00 -4.68 -6.12
CA LEU A 68 -21.19 -5.35 -6.63
C LEU A 68 -20.87 -6.12 -7.92
N ARG A 69 -21.40 -7.34 -8.05
CA ARG A 69 -21.45 -8.07 -9.32
C ARG A 69 -22.83 -8.68 -9.47
N ASN A 70 -23.50 -8.41 -10.58
CA ASN A 70 -24.88 -8.84 -10.82
C ASN A 70 -25.83 -8.46 -9.66
N GLY A 71 -25.63 -7.27 -9.06
CA GLY A 71 -26.41 -6.79 -7.92
C GLY A 71 -26.05 -7.41 -6.56
N GLN A 72 -25.10 -8.36 -6.51
CA GLN A 72 -24.68 -9.02 -5.27
C GLN A 72 -23.37 -8.44 -4.76
N ALA A 73 -23.31 -8.16 -3.45
CA ALA A 73 -22.10 -7.69 -2.78
C ALA A 73 -21.08 -8.82 -2.61
N PHE A 74 -19.81 -8.51 -2.82
CA PHE A 74 -18.68 -9.41 -2.54
C PHE A 74 -17.46 -8.63 -2.07
N LEU A 75 -16.59 -9.28 -1.29
CA LEU A 75 -15.32 -8.71 -0.79
C LEU A 75 -14.29 -8.66 -1.92
N CYS A 76 -14.36 -7.62 -2.74
CA CYS A 76 -13.48 -7.47 -3.89
C CYS A 76 -12.01 -7.26 -3.49
N GLY A 77 -11.74 -6.66 -2.33
CA GLY A 77 -10.39 -6.59 -1.76
C GLY A 77 -9.75 -7.96 -1.57
N GLU A 78 -10.43 -8.84 -0.85
CA GLU A 78 -9.98 -10.22 -0.63
C GLU A 78 -9.88 -11.00 -1.94
N HIS A 79 -10.85 -10.84 -2.85
CA HIS A 79 -10.83 -11.47 -4.16
C HIS A 79 -9.59 -11.10 -4.98
N VAL A 80 -9.23 -9.81 -5.01
CA VAL A 80 -8.04 -9.33 -5.74
C VAL A 80 -6.76 -9.82 -5.06
N ALA A 81 -6.68 -9.73 -3.73
CA ALA A 81 -5.53 -10.22 -2.99
C ALA A 81 -5.30 -11.72 -3.21
N GLU A 82 -6.37 -12.52 -3.25
CA GLU A 82 -6.27 -13.96 -3.49
C GLU A 82 -5.86 -14.31 -4.93
N ALA A 83 -6.39 -13.58 -5.91
CA ALA A 83 -5.94 -13.70 -7.29
C ALA A 83 -4.43 -13.42 -7.42
N LEU A 84 -3.94 -12.39 -6.73
CA LEU A 84 -2.52 -12.05 -6.72
C LEU A 84 -1.67 -13.11 -5.99
N ARG A 85 -2.14 -13.65 -4.85
CA ARG A 85 -1.48 -14.75 -4.13
C ARG A 85 -1.35 -15.98 -5.02
N THR A 86 -2.45 -16.37 -5.66
CA THR A 86 -2.48 -17.53 -6.57
C THR A 86 -1.52 -17.33 -7.75
N TYR A 87 -1.49 -16.12 -8.32
CA TYR A 87 -0.61 -15.83 -9.44
C TYR A 87 0.87 -15.84 -9.08
N ILE A 88 1.25 -15.24 -7.94
CA ILE A 88 2.63 -15.27 -7.45
C ILE A 88 3.03 -16.70 -7.07
N GLY A 89 2.12 -17.42 -6.39
CA GLY A 89 2.34 -18.78 -5.93
C GLY A 89 3.55 -18.87 -5.02
N ARG A 90 4.50 -19.75 -5.38
CA ARG A 90 5.73 -19.98 -4.62
C ARG A 90 6.95 -19.25 -5.18
N ASP A 91 6.78 -18.46 -6.23
CA ASP A 91 7.91 -17.86 -6.93
C ASP A 91 8.50 -16.66 -6.18
N GLN A 92 9.75 -16.37 -6.49
CA GLN A 92 10.40 -15.15 -6.01
C GLN A 92 9.89 -13.95 -6.81
N VAL A 93 9.62 -12.87 -6.09
CA VAL A 93 9.28 -11.57 -6.65
C VAL A 93 10.51 -10.68 -6.56
N ARG A 94 10.81 -9.97 -7.65
CA ARG A 94 11.79 -8.89 -7.68
C ARG A 94 11.05 -7.56 -7.73
N CYS A 95 11.31 -6.69 -6.78
CA CYS A 95 10.74 -5.36 -6.69
C CYS A 95 11.85 -4.30 -6.74
N ASP A 96 11.82 -3.45 -7.74
CA ASP A 96 12.76 -2.35 -7.90
C ASP A 96 12.13 -1.05 -7.40
N TYR A 97 12.86 -0.29 -6.58
CA TYR A 97 12.39 0.99 -6.05
C TYR A 97 12.02 1.94 -7.20
N ARG A 98 10.89 2.64 -7.02
CA ARG A 98 10.45 3.69 -7.94
C ARG A 98 10.25 4.95 -7.15
N ASP A 99 10.85 6.03 -7.63
CA ASP A 99 10.62 7.33 -7.05
C ASP A 99 9.18 7.78 -7.35
N TRP A 100 8.46 8.08 -6.29
CA TRP A 100 7.12 8.64 -6.32
C TRP A 100 7.19 9.89 -5.46
N ASN A 101 7.62 10.99 -6.08
CA ASN A 101 7.67 12.34 -5.54
C ASN A 101 8.18 12.45 -4.07
N PRO A 102 9.44 12.87 -3.84
CA PRO A 102 10.00 13.02 -2.48
C PRO A 102 9.16 13.90 -1.53
N ALA A 103 8.36 14.85 -2.05
CA ALA A 103 7.48 15.68 -1.23
C ALA A 103 6.24 14.93 -0.67
N ARG A 104 5.84 13.81 -1.28
CA ARG A 104 4.74 12.94 -0.79
C ARG A 104 5.22 11.69 -0.07
N ALA A 105 6.52 11.38 -0.15
CA ALA A 105 7.14 10.33 0.66
C ALA A 105 6.97 10.59 2.16
N LEU A 106 6.89 11.86 2.58
CA LEU A 106 6.71 12.29 3.98
C LEU A 106 5.38 11.87 4.62
N ASN A 107 4.36 11.49 3.83
CA ASN A 107 3.06 11.04 4.36
C ASN A 107 2.82 9.53 4.21
N HIS A 108 3.80 8.79 3.68
CA HIS A 108 3.69 7.35 3.39
C HIS A 108 4.92 6.58 3.87
N GLU A 109 5.50 7.01 4.99
CA GLU A 109 6.80 6.54 5.52
C GLU A 109 6.84 5.02 5.76
N ASP A 110 5.69 4.35 5.88
CA ASP A 110 5.61 2.91 6.15
C ASP A 110 5.80 2.00 4.93
N ARG A 111 5.81 2.52 3.69
CA ARG A 111 5.85 1.68 2.47
C ARG A 111 6.72 2.26 1.35
N ALA A 112 7.71 1.49 0.92
CA ALA A 112 8.45 1.79 -0.30
C ALA A 112 7.54 1.60 -1.53
N VAL A 113 7.58 2.54 -2.48
CA VAL A 113 6.88 2.41 -3.76
C VAL A 113 7.81 1.71 -4.75
N VAL A 114 7.33 0.64 -5.37
CA VAL A 114 8.18 -0.29 -6.15
C VAL A 114 7.49 -0.79 -7.40
N ARG A 115 8.27 -1.14 -8.41
CA ARG A 115 7.82 -1.94 -9.56
C ARG A 115 8.20 -3.39 -9.30
N CYS A 116 7.21 -4.27 -9.19
CA CYS A 116 7.44 -5.69 -8.90
C CYS A 116 7.20 -6.57 -10.13
N THR A 117 8.04 -7.58 -10.28
CA THR A 117 7.94 -8.60 -11.33
C THR A 117 8.01 -10.00 -10.73
N VAL A 118 7.27 -10.94 -11.33
CA VAL A 118 7.34 -12.38 -11.05
C VAL A 118 7.40 -13.12 -12.38
N ARG A 119 8.36 -14.05 -12.54
CA ARG A 119 8.59 -14.75 -13.82
C ARG A 119 8.69 -13.80 -15.03
N GLY A 120 9.30 -12.64 -14.84
CA GLY A 120 9.43 -11.59 -15.87
C GLY A 120 8.17 -10.77 -16.16
N VAL A 121 7.03 -11.05 -15.50
CA VAL A 121 5.77 -10.32 -15.68
C VAL A 121 5.63 -9.22 -14.64
N ASP A 122 5.31 -8.01 -15.10
CA ASP A 122 4.96 -6.86 -14.26
C ASP A 122 3.63 -7.08 -13.54
N LEU A 123 3.65 -7.08 -12.20
CA LEU A 123 2.47 -7.35 -11.39
C LEU A 123 1.39 -6.26 -11.53
N ALA A 124 1.79 -5.00 -11.71
CA ALA A 124 0.84 -3.89 -11.88
C ALA A 124 0.11 -3.99 -13.23
N ASP A 125 0.82 -4.35 -14.29
CA ASP A 125 0.22 -4.62 -15.60
C ASP A 125 -0.66 -5.89 -15.58
N TRP A 126 -0.22 -6.93 -14.87
CA TRP A 126 -1.00 -8.16 -14.71
C TRP A 126 -2.34 -7.92 -14.00
N LEU A 127 -2.35 -7.12 -12.94
CA LEU A 127 -3.57 -6.73 -12.21
C LEU A 127 -4.50 -5.90 -13.09
N THR A 128 -3.98 -4.84 -13.72
CA THR A 128 -4.79 -3.93 -14.54
C THR A 128 -5.35 -4.60 -15.79
N SER A 129 -4.57 -5.43 -16.47
CA SER A 129 -5.02 -6.20 -17.65
C SER A 129 -6.14 -7.20 -17.34
N ARG A 130 -6.30 -7.59 -16.07
CA ARG A 130 -7.38 -8.47 -15.58
C ARG A 130 -8.52 -7.70 -14.92
N GLY A 131 -8.44 -6.37 -14.90
CA GLY A 131 -9.44 -5.53 -14.25
C GLY A 131 -9.46 -5.66 -12.73
N LEU A 132 -8.34 -6.03 -12.10
CA LEU A 132 -8.22 -6.23 -10.65
C LEU A 132 -7.67 -4.99 -9.93
N ALA A 133 -7.12 -4.04 -10.67
CA ALA A 133 -6.68 -2.73 -10.19
C ALA A 133 -6.95 -1.67 -11.25
N VAL A 134 -6.93 -0.40 -10.83
CA VAL A 134 -7.01 0.76 -11.74
C VAL A 134 -5.67 1.49 -11.81
N PRO A 135 -5.32 2.11 -12.94
CA PRO A 135 -4.17 3.02 -13.02
C PRO A 135 -4.27 4.12 -11.96
N PHE A 136 -3.13 4.54 -11.43
CA PHE A 136 -3.09 5.55 -10.37
C PHE A 136 -1.90 6.47 -10.50
N PHE A 137 -2.18 7.77 -10.56
CA PHE A 137 -1.24 8.89 -10.65
C PHE A 137 -0.25 8.94 -11.83
N VAL A 138 0.03 7.81 -12.49
CA VAL A 138 0.86 7.73 -13.70
C VAL A 138 0.00 7.17 -14.83
N GLY A 139 0.22 7.65 -16.06
CA GLY A 139 -0.52 7.20 -17.25
C GLY A 139 -0.20 5.76 -17.68
N ASN A 140 0.77 5.12 -17.03
CA ASN A 140 1.13 3.73 -17.25
C ASN A 140 -0.08 2.82 -16.99
N TYR A 141 -0.12 1.69 -17.72
CA TYR A 141 -1.20 0.68 -17.63
C TYR A 141 -2.59 1.13 -18.09
N ARG A 142 -2.78 2.38 -18.55
CA ARG A 142 -4.06 2.86 -19.07
C ARG A 142 -4.60 2.00 -20.22
N SER A 143 -3.73 1.53 -21.12
CA SER A 143 -4.13 0.64 -22.22
C SER A 143 -4.61 -0.72 -21.72
N SER A 144 -3.92 -1.31 -20.74
CA SER A 144 -4.32 -2.56 -20.08
C SER A 144 -5.66 -2.41 -19.35
N ALA A 145 -5.83 -1.32 -18.61
CA ALA A 145 -7.10 -1.01 -17.94
C ALA A 145 -8.24 -0.75 -18.93
N MET A 146 -7.97 -0.10 -20.07
CA MET A 146 -8.96 0.10 -21.13
C MET A 146 -9.46 -1.23 -21.66
N ARG A 147 -8.54 -2.14 -22.05
CA ARG A 147 -8.90 -3.46 -22.53
C ARG A 147 -9.70 -4.26 -21.50
N ALA A 148 -9.29 -4.22 -20.23
CA ALA A 148 -10.01 -4.89 -19.16
C ALA A 148 -11.42 -4.32 -18.94
N CYS A 149 -11.58 -3.01 -19.05
CA CYS A 149 -12.89 -2.35 -18.96
C CYS A 149 -13.79 -2.72 -20.14
N GLU A 150 -13.29 -2.62 -21.36
CA GLU A 150 -14.03 -2.94 -22.58
C GLU A 150 -14.46 -4.41 -22.62
N ALA A 151 -13.59 -5.31 -22.16
CA ALA A 151 -13.86 -6.73 -22.03
C ALA A 151 -14.63 -7.11 -20.75
N ARG A 152 -15.00 -6.14 -19.90
CA ARG A 152 -15.72 -6.34 -18.63
C ARG A 152 -15.05 -7.39 -17.73
N LEU A 153 -13.74 -7.32 -17.59
CA LEU A 153 -12.94 -8.23 -16.77
C LEU A 153 -12.88 -7.78 -15.31
N GLY A 154 -12.75 -8.75 -14.39
CA GLY A 154 -12.52 -8.47 -12.98
C GLY A 154 -13.57 -7.52 -12.41
N LEU A 155 -13.13 -6.46 -11.75
CA LEU A 155 -13.99 -5.43 -11.16
C LEU A 155 -14.91 -4.76 -12.20
N TRP A 156 -14.45 -4.64 -13.46
CA TRP A 156 -15.23 -4.05 -14.56
C TRP A 156 -16.38 -4.93 -15.05
N ALA A 157 -16.53 -6.18 -14.57
CA ALA A 157 -17.73 -6.98 -14.77
C ALA A 157 -18.90 -6.52 -13.89
N GLY A 158 -18.62 -5.69 -12.88
CA GLY A 158 -19.57 -5.23 -11.88
C GLY A 158 -19.42 -3.74 -11.63
N SER A 159 -19.76 -3.32 -10.41
CA SER A 159 -19.67 -1.94 -9.95
C SER A 159 -18.76 -1.86 -8.73
N PHE A 160 -17.94 -0.83 -8.64
CA PHE A 160 -16.99 -0.66 -7.54
C PHE A 160 -16.70 0.82 -7.27
N ALA A 161 -16.55 1.21 -6.00
CA ALA A 161 -15.95 2.49 -5.65
C ALA A 161 -14.49 2.52 -6.12
N ARG A 162 -14.03 3.65 -6.67
CA ARG A 162 -12.60 3.83 -6.95
C ARG A 162 -11.81 3.60 -5.65
N PRO A 163 -10.76 2.76 -5.61
CA PRO A 163 -10.15 2.37 -4.34
C PRO A 163 -9.62 3.54 -3.50
N SER A 164 -9.01 4.55 -4.12
CA SER A 164 -8.59 5.76 -3.40
C SER A 164 -9.74 6.60 -2.85
N ALA A 165 -10.92 6.58 -3.48
CA ALA A 165 -12.12 7.23 -2.95
C ALA A 165 -12.68 6.44 -1.77
N TYR A 166 -12.77 5.12 -1.90
CA TYR A 166 -13.14 4.20 -0.82
C TYR A 166 -12.24 4.37 0.40
N ARG A 167 -10.91 4.44 0.21
CA ARG A 167 -9.94 4.66 1.30
C ARG A 167 -10.19 5.95 2.08
N ARG A 168 -10.72 7.00 1.43
CA ARG A 168 -11.01 8.29 2.08
C ARG A 168 -12.37 8.33 2.77
N GLN A 169 -13.37 7.67 2.20
CA GLN A 169 -14.78 7.84 2.61
C GLN A 169 -15.33 6.62 3.34
N GLY A 170 -14.75 5.43 3.13
CA GLY A 170 -15.16 4.18 3.76
C GLY A 170 -16.39 3.52 3.14
N ASP A 171 -16.94 4.09 2.06
CA ASP A 171 -18.19 3.62 1.46
C ASP A 171 -18.11 3.35 -0.05
N PHE A 172 -19.05 2.54 -0.53
CA PHE A 172 -19.18 2.13 -1.93
C PHE A 172 -19.66 3.26 -2.85
N THR A 173 -20.36 4.27 -2.34
CA THR A 173 -20.95 5.34 -3.16
C THR A 173 -19.91 6.37 -3.63
N SER A 174 -18.74 6.35 -3.00
CA SER A 174 -17.60 7.19 -3.34
C SER A 174 -17.04 6.88 -4.75
N ASP A 175 -17.43 7.70 -5.73
CA ASP A 175 -16.88 7.66 -7.10
C ASP A 175 -16.98 6.26 -7.77
N VAL A 176 -18.21 5.80 -7.95
CA VAL A 176 -18.51 4.48 -8.56
C VAL A 176 -17.96 4.39 -9.99
N MET A 177 -17.41 3.22 -10.28
CA MET A 177 -16.88 2.75 -11.57
C MET A 177 -17.55 1.42 -11.96
N GLY A 178 -17.36 1.01 -13.22
CA GLY A 178 -17.87 -0.27 -13.72
C GLY A 178 -19.21 -0.18 -14.47
N VAL A 179 -19.84 -1.34 -14.69
CA VAL A 179 -20.92 -1.53 -15.69
C VAL A 179 -22.17 -0.69 -15.42
N GLU A 180 -22.52 -0.48 -14.16
CA GLU A 180 -23.76 0.18 -13.76
C GLU A 180 -23.73 1.69 -14.01
N THR A 181 -22.53 2.28 -14.06
CA THR A 181 -22.38 3.70 -14.37
C THR A 181 -22.81 4.05 -15.80
N ARG A 182 -22.90 3.04 -16.70
CA ARG A 182 -23.10 3.20 -18.15
C ARG A 182 -22.12 4.20 -18.80
N ARG A 183 -20.99 4.48 -18.14
CA ARG A 183 -19.97 5.41 -18.62
C ARG A 183 -19.02 4.68 -19.56
N PRO A 184 -18.67 5.27 -20.72
CA PRO A 184 -17.63 4.72 -21.57
C PRO A 184 -16.30 4.59 -20.83
N CYS A 185 -15.57 3.49 -21.06
CA CYS A 185 -14.30 3.18 -20.41
C CYS A 185 -13.29 4.34 -20.50
N GLY A 186 -13.18 4.97 -21.66
CA GLY A 186 -12.34 6.16 -21.84
C GLY A 186 -12.67 7.31 -20.89
N ARG A 187 -13.95 7.60 -20.65
CA ARG A 187 -14.37 8.64 -19.69
C ARG A 187 -14.15 8.21 -18.25
N SER A 188 -14.39 6.94 -17.94
CA SER A 188 -14.14 6.38 -16.60
C SER A 188 -12.67 6.48 -16.21
N LEU A 189 -11.76 6.14 -17.13
CA LEU A 189 -10.31 6.18 -16.89
C LEU A 189 -9.71 7.59 -16.88
N ASN A 190 -10.35 8.58 -17.53
CA ASN A 190 -9.88 9.97 -17.49
C ASN A 190 -10.07 10.66 -16.13
N ARG A 191 -10.76 10.01 -15.18
CA ARG A 191 -10.98 10.51 -13.82
C ARG A 191 -9.97 9.98 -12.79
N LEU A 192 -9.05 9.12 -13.24
CA LEU A 192 -8.03 8.47 -12.41
C LEU A 192 -6.80 9.36 -12.19
#